data_AF-A0A1H6K0J5-F1
#
_entry.id   AF-A0A1H6K0J5-F1
#
_cell.length_a   1.000
_cell.length_b   1.000
_cell.length_c   1.000
_cell.angle_alpha   90.00
_cell.angle_beta   90.00
_cell.angle_gamma   90.00
#
_symmetry.space_group_name_H-M   'P 1'
#
loop_
_entity.id
_entity.type
_entity.pdbx_description
1 polymer ?
#
loop_
_entity_poly.entity_id
_entity_poly.type
_entity_poly.pdbx_seq_one_letter_code
_entity_poly.pdbx_strand_id
1 'polypeptide(L)'
;MVATATPIHERTVRLRPGDLPVRPARIDAKTTRIARPLPKAISAFDGKTVRLRPINIGTVARTVRQRYVDLAAIQARPTKWDIARVLLVLALASMPILGISVDVFGLVPQHVTSVVLIALCAVLGAIITFAPHRIDMIVGRGLIAGMVACIVYDGARLFAVHVLDLMGDFITVMGSWVTGEPDTVGSAAVGYIWRYIGDGGGLGVAFFIVAYALGIDRWSNVRAVLAAVGFAVFPTWAGLMATVALAPHGEEMMFPLNAATVTITFVGHVIFGLVLGLAFLKAPRGGAHREWPWPPLLETLRRKRS
;
A
#
# COMPACT_ATOMS: atom_id res chain seq x y z
N MET A 1 55.32 -7.13 -19.29
CA MET A 1 54.35 -7.76 -20.21
C MET A 1 53.05 -6.98 -20.08
N VAL A 2 52.73 -6.18 -21.09
CA VAL A 2 51.60 -5.24 -21.12
C VAL A 2 50.47 -5.94 -21.87
N ALA A 3 49.34 -6.16 -21.20
CA ALA A 3 48.16 -6.75 -21.81
C ALA A 3 47.30 -5.64 -22.42
N THR A 4 47.30 -5.59 -23.75
CA THR A 4 46.49 -4.68 -24.57
C THR A 4 45.09 -5.26 -24.75
N ALA A 5 44.07 -4.53 -24.29
CA ALA A 5 42.67 -4.85 -24.54
C ALA A 5 42.26 -4.44 -25.97
N THR A 6 41.67 -5.38 -26.72
CA THR A 6 41.05 -5.13 -28.03
C THR A 6 39.58 -4.69 -27.86
N PRO A 7 39.12 -3.63 -28.52
CA PRO A 7 37.71 -3.24 -28.49
C PRO A 7 36.90 -4.04 -29.52
N ILE A 8 35.78 -4.63 -29.08
CA ILE A 8 34.79 -5.27 -29.95
C ILE A 8 33.99 -4.17 -30.67
N HIS A 9 34.04 -4.18 -32.00
CA HIS A 9 33.21 -3.32 -32.86
C HIS A 9 31.77 -3.85 -32.91
N GLU A 10 30.82 -3.12 -32.30
CA GLU A 10 29.39 -3.27 -32.59
C GLU A 10 29.07 -2.72 -33.97
N ARG A 11 28.74 -3.62 -34.91
CA ARG A 11 28.35 -3.28 -36.28
C ARG A 11 26.83 -3.15 -36.35
N THR A 12 26.30 -1.96 -36.10
CA THR A 12 24.87 -1.67 -36.32
C THR A 12 24.58 -1.56 -37.82
N VAL A 13 23.89 -2.55 -38.39
CA VAL A 13 23.39 -2.53 -39.77
C VAL A 13 22.04 -1.80 -39.80
N ARG A 14 21.99 -0.60 -40.37
CA ARG A 14 20.74 0.09 -40.71
C ARG A 14 20.13 -0.55 -41.97
N LEU A 15 18.99 -1.21 -41.83
CA LEU A 15 18.14 -1.60 -42.96
C LEU A 15 17.50 -0.34 -43.57
N ARG A 16 17.59 -0.17 -44.89
CA ARG A 16 16.93 0.91 -45.61
C ARG A 16 15.44 0.56 -45.83
N PRO A 17 14.52 1.54 -45.77
CA PRO A 17 13.12 1.30 -46.11
C PRO A 17 13.01 0.95 -47.60
N GLY A 18 12.73 -0.32 -47.92
CA GLY A 18 12.62 -0.81 -49.29
C GLY A 18 12.71 -2.32 -49.45
N ASP A 19 13.34 -3.02 -48.49
CA ASP A 19 13.63 -4.46 -48.62
C ASP A 19 12.58 -5.35 -47.91
N LEU A 20 11.30 -5.19 -48.26
CA LEU A 20 10.26 -6.17 -47.91
C LEU A 20 9.90 -7.02 -49.14
N PRO A 21 9.92 -8.37 -49.04
CA PRO A 21 9.56 -9.22 -50.16
C PRO A 21 8.07 -9.14 -50.50
N VAL A 22 7.81 -9.03 -51.80
CA VAL A 22 6.49 -8.94 -52.44
C VAL A 22 5.69 -10.23 -52.23
N ARG A 23 4.41 -10.05 -51.90
CA ARG A 23 3.36 -11.07 -51.72
C ARG A 23 3.26 -12.00 -52.95
N PRO A 24 3.33 -13.34 -52.82
CA PRO A 24 3.14 -14.21 -53.97
C PRO A 24 1.65 -14.32 -54.35
N ALA A 25 1.44 -14.37 -55.68
CA ALA A 25 0.17 -14.44 -56.35
C ALA A 25 -0.61 -15.73 -56.04
N ARG A 26 -1.94 -15.60 -56.10
CA ARG A 26 -2.94 -16.65 -55.94
C ARG A 26 -2.82 -17.64 -57.11
N ILE A 27 -2.40 -18.87 -56.84
CA ILE A 27 -2.43 -19.99 -57.79
C ILE A 27 -3.61 -20.87 -57.42
N ASP A 28 -4.61 -20.93 -58.30
CA ASP A 28 -5.71 -21.90 -58.25
C ASP A 28 -5.17 -23.28 -58.62
N ALA A 29 -4.88 -24.10 -57.60
CA ALA A 29 -4.50 -25.49 -57.79
C ALA A 29 -5.68 -26.41 -57.42
N LYS A 30 -6.31 -26.96 -58.45
CA LYS A 30 -7.29 -28.05 -58.39
C LYS A 30 -6.55 -29.32 -57.96
N THR A 31 -6.71 -29.77 -56.71
CA THR A 31 -6.10 -31.02 -56.25
C THR A 31 -7.16 -32.10 -56.06
N THR A 32 -7.01 -33.12 -56.90
CA THR A 32 -7.76 -34.38 -56.97
C THR A 32 -7.63 -35.16 -55.66
N ARG A 33 -8.78 -35.59 -55.10
CA ARG A 33 -8.87 -36.50 -53.97
C ARG A 33 -8.29 -37.88 -54.35
N ILE A 34 -7.26 -38.31 -53.64
CA ILE A 34 -6.89 -39.73 -53.55
C ILE A 34 -7.09 -40.15 -52.10
N ALA A 35 -8.04 -41.07 -51.90
CA ALA A 35 -8.44 -41.59 -50.62
C ALA A 35 -7.49 -42.72 -50.17
N ARG A 36 -6.91 -42.57 -48.97
CA ARG A 36 -6.56 -43.72 -48.11
C ARG A 36 -6.92 -43.37 -46.65
N PRO A 37 -7.64 -44.24 -45.95
CA PRO A 37 -8.07 -43.98 -44.57
C PRO A 37 -6.91 -44.23 -43.60
N LEU A 38 -6.51 -43.20 -42.87
CA LEU A 38 -5.60 -43.34 -41.73
C LEU A 38 -6.38 -43.91 -40.52
N PRO A 39 -5.79 -44.85 -39.75
CA PRO A 39 -6.46 -45.49 -38.62
C PRO A 39 -6.80 -44.50 -37.50
N LYS A 40 -7.99 -44.70 -36.90
CA LYS A 40 -8.53 -43.94 -35.76
C LYS A 40 -7.54 -43.94 -34.58
N ALA A 41 -6.86 -42.83 -34.35
CA ALA A 41 -6.24 -42.56 -33.07
C ALA A 41 -7.36 -42.23 -32.06
N ILE A 42 -7.57 -43.13 -31.09
CA ILE A 42 -8.51 -42.97 -30.00
C ILE A 42 -7.87 -42.00 -28.98
N SER A 43 -8.02 -40.70 -29.24
CA SER A 43 -7.71 -39.65 -28.27
C SER A 43 -8.94 -39.42 -27.40
N ALA A 44 -8.93 -39.97 -26.19
CA ALA A 44 -9.94 -39.72 -25.14
C ALA A 44 -9.75 -38.35 -24.45
N PHE A 45 -9.31 -37.34 -25.20
CA PHE A 45 -9.34 -35.94 -24.79
C PHE A 45 -10.53 -35.28 -25.49
N ASP A 46 -11.65 -35.15 -24.78
CA ASP A 46 -12.75 -34.27 -25.19
C ASP A 46 -12.20 -32.84 -25.23
N GLY A 47 -11.79 -32.40 -26.42
CA GLY A 47 -11.15 -31.13 -26.71
C GLY A 47 -12.05 -29.92 -26.54
N LYS A 48 -12.94 -29.91 -25.55
CA LYS A 48 -13.58 -28.69 -25.07
C LYS A 48 -12.57 -27.92 -24.24
N THR A 49 -11.68 -27.23 -24.93
CA THR A 49 -11.03 -26.03 -24.38
C THR A 49 -12.14 -25.03 -24.06
N VAL A 50 -12.64 -25.05 -22.83
CA VAL A 50 -13.53 -24.02 -22.33
C VAL A 50 -12.72 -22.73 -22.33
N ARG A 51 -12.93 -21.88 -23.34
CA ARG A 51 -12.48 -20.48 -23.27
C ARG A 51 -13.15 -19.87 -22.05
N LEU A 52 -12.41 -19.77 -20.95
CA LEU A 52 -12.82 -18.97 -19.81
C LEU A 52 -13.11 -17.57 -20.35
N ARG A 53 -14.35 -17.10 -20.21
CA ARG A 53 -14.73 -15.77 -20.66
C ARG A 53 -13.78 -14.78 -19.98
N PRO A 54 -13.20 -13.81 -20.72
CA PRO A 54 -12.38 -12.79 -20.09
C PRO A 54 -13.21 -12.13 -18.99
N ILE A 55 -12.67 -12.15 -17.77
CA ILE A 55 -13.30 -11.49 -16.62
C ILE A 55 -13.41 -10.01 -17.00
N ASN A 56 -14.65 -9.54 -17.17
CA ASN A 56 -14.89 -8.13 -17.47
C ASN A 56 -14.67 -7.33 -16.18
N ILE A 57 -13.47 -6.81 -16.02
CA ILE A 57 -13.04 -6.01 -14.86
C ILE A 57 -14.03 -4.85 -14.61
N GLY A 58 -14.59 -4.25 -15.67
CA GLY A 58 -15.57 -3.18 -15.57
C GLY A 58 -16.90 -3.62 -14.94
N THR A 59 -17.36 -4.83 -15.23
CA THR A 59 -18.58 -5.40 -14.61
C THR A 59 -18.35 -5.71 -13.13
N VAL A 60 -17.19 -6.27 -12.76
CA VAL A 60 -16.86 -6.58 -11.36
C VAL A 60 -16.77 -5.30 -10.51
N ALA A 61 -16.07 -4.27 -11.00
CA ALA A 61 -15.96 -2.99 -10.30
C ALA A 61 -17.33 -2.31 -10.09
N ARG A 62 -18.23 -2.42 -11.08
CA ARG A 62 -19.60 -1.89 -10.97
C ARG A 62 -20.42 -2.65 -9.93
N THR A 63 -20.31 -3.98 -9.88
CA THR A 63 -20.99 -4.82 -8.88
C THR A 63 -20.50 -4.55 -7.46
N VAL A 64 -19.19 -4.39 -7.26
CA VAL A 64 -18.62 -4.04 -5.95
C VAL A 64 -19.11 -2.67 -5.51
N ARG A 65 -19.02 -1.66 -6.39
CA ARG A 65 -19.52 -0.31 -6.10
C ARG A 65 -21.01 -0.32 -5.75
N GLN A 66 -21.83 -1.09 -6.47
CA GLN A 66 -23.26 -1.20 -6.20
C GLN A 66 -23.52 -1.78 -4.81
N ARG A 67 -22.81 -2.85 -4.41
CA ARG A 67 -22.94 -3.43 -3.06
C ARG A 67 -22.69 -2.39 -1.95
N TYR A 68 -21.68 -1.52 -2.12
CA TYR A 68 -21.40 -0.47 -1.14
C TYR A 68 -22.46 0.65 -1.14
N VAL A 69 -23.06 0.96 -2.30
CA VAL A 69 -24.19 1.90 -2.39
C VAL A 69 -25.41 1.36 -1.65
N ASP A 70 -25.73 0.08 -1.82
CA ASP A 70 -26.87 -0.56 -1.16
C ASP A 70 -26.67 -0.59 0.37
N LEU A 71 -25.45 -0.87 0.83
CA LEU A 71 -25.10 -0.78 2.26
C LEU A 71 -25.23 0.64 2.81
N ALA A 72 -24.96 1.68 2.00
CA ALA A 72 -25.01 3.06 2.46
C ALA A 72 -26.42 3.52 2.86
N ALA A 73 -27.47 2.86 2.34
CA ALA A 73 -28.87 3.15 2.66
C ALA A 73 -29.29 2.68 4.07
N ILE A 74 -28.52 1.79 4.70
CA ILE A 74 -28.85 1.24 6.02
C ILE A 74 -28.18 2.08 7.11
N GLN A 75 -28.99 2.68 7.98
CA GLN A 75 -28.53 3.44 9.14
C GLN A 75 -28.92 2.71 10.43
N ALA A 76 -27.97 2.01 11.04
CA ALA A 76 -28.14 1.26 12.28
C ALA A 76 -27.06 1.66 13.31
N ARG A 77 -27.34 1.42 14.60
CA ARG A 77 -26.32 1.56 15.66
C ARG A 77 -25.19 0.55 15.44
N PRO A 78 -23.94 0.86 15.85
CA PRO A 78 -22.83 -0.07 15.70
C PRO A 78 -23.09 -1.34 16.50
N THR A 79 -22.95 -2.49 15.86
CA THR A 79 -22.97 -3.79 16.54
C THR A 79 -21.62 -4.05 17.21
N LYS A 80 -21.57 -5.06 18.10
CA LYS A 80 -20.29 -5.50 18.70
C LYS A 80 -19.28 -5.93 17.63
N TRP A 81 -19.75 -6.53 16.54
CA TRP A 81 -18.92 -6.98 15.42
C TRP A 81 -18.36 -5.82 14.60
N ASP A 82 -19.13 -4.74 14.45
CA ASP A 82 -18.65 -3.54 13.77
C ASP A 82 -17.53 -2.86 14.56
N ILE A 83 -17.69 -2.78 15.89
CA ILE A 83 -16.65 -2.27 16.79
C ILE A 83 -15.42 -3.16 16.73
N ALA A 84 -15.60 -4.48 16.81
CA ALA A 84 -14.50 -5.44 16.69
C ALA A 84 -13.75 -5.30 15.35
N ARG A 85 -14.47 -5.08 14.24
CA ARG A 85 -13.86 -4.82 12.94
C ARG A 85 -13.04 -3.52 12.95
N VAL A 86 -13.59 -2.42 13.48
CA VAL A 86 -12.86 -1.14 13.58
C VAL A 86 -11.59 -1.30 14.41
N LEU A 87 -11.68 -2.00 15.55
CA LEU A 87 -10.53 -2.25 16.43
C LEU A 87 -9.48 -3.14 15.73
N LEU A 88 -9.91 -4.19 15.03
CA LEU A 88 -9.02 -5.04 14.24
C LEU A 88 -8.30 -4.23 13.15
N VAL A 89 -9.03 -3.40 12.40
CA VAL A 89 -8.46 -2.51 11.38
C VAL A 89 -7.43 -1.56 11.99
N LEU A 90 -7.76 -0.91 13.11
CA LEU A 90 -6.84 0.02 13.78
C LEU A 90 -5.60 -0.68 14.34
N ALA A 91 -5.76 -1.88 14.91
CA ALA A 91 -4.65 -2.68 15.39
C ALA A 91 -3.71 -3.04 14.24
N LEU A 92 -4.24 -3.64 13.16
CA LEU A 92 -3.44 -4.04 12.00
C LEU A 92 -2.78 -2.84 11.30
N ALA A 93 -3.48 -1.71 11.22
CA ALA A 93 -2.96 -0.48 10.64
C ALA A 93 -1.81 0.13 11.47
N SER A 94 -1.78 -0.09 12.78
CA SER A 94 -0.75 0.45 13.67
C SER A 94 0.44 -0.50 13.85
N MET A 95 0.23 -1.81 13.63
CA MET A 95 1.22 -2.86 13.88
C MET A 95 2.55 -2.71 13.12
N PRO A 96 2.62 -2.28 11.84
CA PRO A 96 3.91 -2.10 11.14
C PRO A 96 4.88 -1.20 11.91
N ILE A 97 4.38 -0.05 12.39
CA ILE A 97 5.19 0.95 13.10
C ILE A 97 5.43 0.55 14.54
N LEU A 98 4.43 -0.01 15.22
CA LEU A 98 4.62 -0.52 16.57
C LEU A 98 5.61 -1.69 16.60
N GLY A 99 5.65 -2.51 15.54
CA GLY A 99 6.58 -3.62 15.37
C GLY A 99 8.04 -3.17 15.40
N ILE A 100 8.35 -2.05 14.74
CA ILE A 100 9.68 -1.41 14.80
C ILE A 100 10.06 -1.11 16.25
N SER A 101 9.13 -0.50 17.01
CA SER A 101 9.42 -0.17 18.41
C SER A 101 9.61 -1.44 19.25
N VAL A 102 8.73 -2.42 19.10
CA VAL A 102 8.82 -3.71 19.82
C VAL A 102 10.14 -4.43 19.55
N ASP A 103 10.64 -4.40 18.31
CA ASP A 103 11.92 -5.01 17.93
C ASP A 103 13.11 -4.25 18.52
N VAL A 104 13.11 -2.91 18.42
CA VAL A 104 14.19 -2.07 18.96
C VAL A 104 14.28 -2.13 20.49
N PHE A 105 13.16 -2.36 21.18
CA PHE A 105 13.15 -2.66 22.61
C PHE A 105 13.58 -4.10 22.97
N GLY A 106 13.89 -4.94 21.97
CA GLY A 106 14.31 -6.32 22.15
C GLY A 106 13.20 -7.25 22.66
N LEU A 107 11.94 -6.86 22.52
CA LEU A 107 10.81 -7.63 23.05
C LEU A 107 10.42 -8.79 22.14
N VAL A 108 10.19 -8.50 20.86
CA VAL A 108 9.84 -9.50 19.85
C VAL A 108 10.45 -9.09 18.51
N PRO A 109 11.19 -9.98 17.83
CA PRO A 109 11.76 -9.66 16.51
C PRO A 109 10.69 -9.31 15.47
N GLN A 110 10.99 -8.33 14.61
CA GLN A 110 10.01 -7.85 13.63
C GLN A 110 9.63 -8.94 12.61
N HIS A 111 10.52 -9.86 12.23
CA HIS A 111 10.18 -10.96 11.31
C HIS A 111 9.07 -11.86 11.86
N VAL A 112 9.01 -12.09 13.18
CA VAL A 112 7.94 -12.86 13.82
C VAL A 112 6.63 -12.09 13.76
N THR A 113 6.65 -10.82 14.18
CA THR A 113 5.45 -9.97 14.17
C THR A 113 4.92 -9.75 12.75
N SER A 114 5.80 -9.70 11.75
CA SER A 114 5.48 -9.48 10.35
C SER A 114 4.68 -10.64 9.75
N VAL A 115 5.07 -11.89 10.04
CA VAL A 115 4.32 -13.08 9.61
C VAL A 115 2.90 -13.08 10.20
N VAL A 116 2.78 -12.80 11.49
CA VAL A 116 1.48 -12.71 12.17
C VAL A 116 0.63 -11.60 11.56
N LEU A 117 1.22 -10.44 11.32
CA LEU A 117 0.53 -9.30 10.71
C LEU A 117 0.04 -9.63 9.30
N ILE A 118 0.87 -10.24 8.45
CA ILE A 118 0.50 -10.65 7.09
C ILE A 118 -0.69 -11.63 7.14
N ALA A 119 -0.64 -12.62 8.02
CA ALA A 119 -1.74 -13.59 8.18
C ALA A 119 -3.04 -12.90 8.62
N LEU A 120 -2.99 -11.99 9.60
CA LEU A 120 -4.17 -11.26 10.06
C LEU A 120 -4.71 -10.28 9.00
N CYS A 121 -3.84 -9.65 8.22
CA CYS A 121 -4.23 -8.83 7.06
C CYS A 121 -4.92 -9.66 5.98
N ALA A 122 -4.47 -10.90 5.73
CA ALA A 122 -5.14 -11.81 4.81
C ALA A 122 -6.53 -12.21 5.31
N VAL A 123 -6.68 -12.48 6.61
CA VAL A 123 -7.99 -12.73 7.24
C VAL A 123 -8.90 -11.52 7.10
N LEU A 124 -8.41 -10.31 7.39
CA LEU A 124 -9.18 -9.09 7.19
C LEU A 124 -9.59 -8.92 5.71
N GLY A 125 -8.68 -9.18 4.77
CA GLY A 125 -8.98 -9.14 3.34
C GLY A 125 -10.08 -10.13 2.94
N ALA A 126 -10.07 -11.34 3.49
CA ALA A 126 -11.14 -12.32 3.29
C ALA A 126 -12.47 -11.81 3.87
N ILE A 127 -12.45 -11.26 5.10
CA ILE A 127 -13.63 -10.66 5.74
C ILE A 127 -14.21 -9.52 4.90
N ILE A 128 -13.39 -8.61 4.36
CA ILE A 128 -13.83 -7.53 3.48
C ILE A 128 -14.43 -8.07 2.17
N THR A 129 -13.85 -9.14 1.63
CA THR A 129 -14.30 -9.76 0.38
C THR A 129 -15.66 -10.44 0.52
N PHE A 130 -15.83 -11.23 1.60
CA PHE A 130 -17.02 -12.06 1.79
C PHE A 130 -18.11 -11.38 2.62
N ALA A 131 -17.75 -10.43 3.47
CA ALA A 131 -18.66 -9.65 4.31
C ALA A 131 -18.29 -8.15 4.24
N PRO A 132 -18.49 -7.49 3.08
CA PRO A 132 -18.13 -6.07 2.93
C PRO A 132 -18.92 -5.18 3.89
N HIS A 133 -18.25 -4.18 4.45
CA HIS A 133 -18.82 -3.19 5.36
C HIS A 133 -18.46 -1.77 4.91
N ARG A 134 -19.33 -0.79 5.16
CA ARG A 134 -19.15 0.60 4.67
C ARG A 134 -17.81 1.22 5.05
N ILE A 135 -17.25 0.86 6.20
CA ILE A 135 -15.94 1.36 6.65
C ILE A 135 -14.79 0.90 5.75
N ASP A 136 -14.94 -0.20 5.02
CA ASP A 136 -13.86 -0.77 4.20
C ASP A 136 -13.48 0.17 3.05
N MET A 137 -14.42 1.00 2.59
CA MET A 137 -14.16 2.10 1.65
C MET A 137 -13.28 3.21 2.25
N ILE A 138 -13.44 3.48 3.54
CA ILE A 138 -12.60 4.42 4.30
C ILE A 138 -11.20 3.82 4.48
N VAL A 139 -11.12 2.53 4.81
CA VAL A 139 -9.85 1.77 4.91
C VAL A 139 -9.09 1.84 3.59
N GLY A 140 -9.72 1.48 2.46
CA GLY A 140 -9.07 1.51 1.15
C GLY A 140 -8.55 2.90 0.77
N ARG A 141 -9.33 3.97 1.03
CA ARG A 141 -8.87 5.35 0.78
C ARG A 141 -7.75 5.78 1.70
N GLY A 142 -7.83 5.43 2.99
CA GLY A 142 -6.78 5.70 3.96
C GLY A 142 -5.48 5.02 3.57
N LEU A 143 -5.53 3.76 3.14
CA LEU A 143 -4.38 3.00 2.66
C LEU A 143 -3.70 3.71 1.48
N ILE A 144 -4.47 4.03 0.44
CA ILE A 144 -3.93 4.70 -0.76
C ILE A 144 -3.38 6.09 -0.41
N ALA A 145 -4.12 6.88 0.37
CA ALA A 145 -3.69 8.21 0.78
C ALA A 145 -2.39 8.16 1.60
N GLY A 146 -2.28 7.20 2.52
CA GLY A 146 -1.08 6.96 3.32
C GLY A 146 0.12 6.53 2.49
N MET A 147 -0.07 5.61 1.54
CA MET A 147 0.97 5.21 0.59
C MET A 147 1.48 6.40 -0.22
N VAL A 148 0.57 7.21 -0.78
CA VAL A 148 0.95 8.41 -1.55
C VAL A 148 1.68 9.42 -0.67
N ALA A 149 1.19 9.69 0.53
CA ALA A 149 1.87 10.58 1.48
C ALA A 149 3.26 10.06 1.84
N CYS A 150 3.43 8.75 1.99
CA CYS A 150 4.71 8.12 2.27
C CYS A 150 5.70 8.24 1.09
N ILE A 151 5.23 8.10 -0.15
CA ILE A 151 6.06 8.28 -1.35
C ILE A 151 6.56 9.73 -1.44
N VAL A 152 5.68 10.71 -1.19
CA VAL A 152 6.07 12.13 -1.22
C VAL A 152 7.02 12.48 -0.07
N TYR A 153 6.77 11.93 1.12
CA TYR A 153 7.71 11.99 2.25
C TYR A 153 9.08 11.44 1.88
N ASP A 154 9.12 10.26 1.26
CA ASP A 154 10.38 9.59 0.92
C ASP A 154 11.12 10.33 -0.19
N GLY A 155 10.43 11.06 -1.08
CA GLY A 155 11.10 11.97 -2.01
C GLY A 155 11.99 13.01 -1.31
N ALA A 156 11.52 13.60 -0.21
CA ALA A 156 12.32 14.52 0.59
C ALA A 156 13.40 13.80 1.42
N ARG A 157 13.06 12.64 1.99
CA ARG A 157 14.00 11.83 2.78
C ARG A 157 15.16 11.32 1.93
N LEU A 158 14.89 10.70 0.79
CA LEU A 158 15.89 10.10 -0.09
C LEU A 158 16.81 11.15 -0.69
N PHE A 159 16.32 12.38 -0.90
CA PHE A 159 17.18 13.51 -1.22
C PHE A 159 18.18 13.79 -0.09
N ALA A 160 17.72 13.83 1.16
CA ALA A 160 18.61 14.03 2.31
C ALA A 160 19.61 12.88 2.51
N VAL A 161 19.21 11.65 2.20
CA VAL A 161 20.07 10.45 2.29
C VAL A 161 21.09 10.41 1.16
N HIS A 162 20.66 10.43 -0.10
CA HIS A 162 21.55 10.14 -1.24
C HIS A 162 22.18 11.37 -1.89
N VAL A 163 21.64 12.57 -1.68
CA VAL A 163 22.18 13.80 -2.27
C VAL A 163 22.93 14.62 -1.24
N LEU A 164 22.41 14.72 -0.01
CA LEU A 164 23.02 15.54 1.04
C LEU A 164 23.87 14.74 2.04
N ASP A 165 23.84 13.41 2.00
CA ASP A 165 24.56 12.50 2.91
C ASP A 165 24.35 12.83 4.40
N LEU A 166 23.13 13.28 4.75
CA LEU A 166 22.80 13.73 6.10
C LEU A 166 22.32 12.61 7.02
N MET A 167 21.98 11.44 6.45
CA MET A 167 21.43 10.30 7.19
C MET A 167 21.57 9.01 6.38
N GLY A 168 21.78 7.88 7.05
CA GLY A 168 21.75 6.55 6.43
C GLY A 168 20.35 6.08 6.01
N ASP A 169 20.29 5.13 5.07
CA ASP A 169 19.02 4.56 4.62
C ASP A 169 18.51 3.42 5.55
N PHE A 170 17.86 3.79 6.64
CA PHE A 170 17.17 2.86 7.55
C PHE A 170 16.21 1.85 6.88
N ILE A 171 15.64 2.15 5.69
CA ILE A 171 14.63 1.29 5.07
C ILE A 171 15.23 -0.02 4.55
N THR A 172 16.49 0.01 4.15
CA THR A 172 17.24 -1.20 3.77
C THR A 172 17.38 -2.16 4.97
N VAL A 173 17.83 -1.62 6.11
CA VAL A 173 17.97 -2.32 7.38
C VAL A 173 16.63 -2.87 7.89
N MET A 174 15.57 -2.07 7.80
CA MET A 174 14.21 -2.51 8.17
C MET A 174 13.75 -3.71 7.32
N GLY A 175 14.19 -3.78 6.07
CA GLY A 175 13.96 -4.92 5.20
C GLY A 175 14.47 -6.23 5.79
N SER A 176 15.70 -6.23 6.30
CA SER A 176 16.30 -7.37 7.01
C SER A 176 15.55 -7.73 8.29
N TRP A 177 15.00 -6.75 9.00
CA TRP A 177 14.20 -7.02 10.20
C TRP A 177 12.89 -7.74 9.87
N VAL A 178 12.26 -7.38 8.75
CA VAL A 178 11.01 -8.01 8.28
C VAL A 178 11.25 -9.42 7.76
N THR A 179 12.32 -9.64 6.99
CA THR A 179 12.61 -10.96 6.39
C THR A 179 13.33 -11.91 7.34
N GLY A 180 14.07 -11.38 8.32
CA GLY A 180 15.03 -12.15 9.12
C GLY A 180 16.29 -12.54 8.33
N GLU A 181 16.46 -12.00 7.11
CA GLU A 181 17.60 -12.26 6.24
C GLU A 181 18.64 -11.12 6.34
N PRO A 182 19.94 -11.41 6.12
CA PRO A 182 20.96 -10.37 6.06
C PRO A 182 20.69 -9.35 4.95
N ASP A 183 21.33 -8.18 5.05
CA ASP A 183 21.14 -7.02 4.17
C ASP A 183 21.47 -7.35 2.70
N THR A 184 20.43 -7.77 1.98
CA THR A 184 20.44 -8.14 0.56
C THR A 184 19.51 -7.22 -0.22
N VAL A 185 19.71 -7.15 -1.54
CA VAL A 185 18.80 -6.42 -2.45
C VAL A 185 17.35 -6.90 -2.29
N GLY A 186 17.13 -8.19 -2.03
CA GLY A 186 15.81 -8.74 -1.74
C GLY A 186 15.21 -8.16 -0.47
N SER A 187 15.96 -8.16 0.63
CA SER A 187 15.51 -7.58 1.90
C SER A 187 15.23 -6.09 1.77
N ALA A 188 16.06 -5.31 1.07
CA ALA A 188 15.82 -3.90 0.81
C ALA A 188 14.49 -3.64 0.06
N ALA A 189 14.17 -4.47 -0.93
CA ALA A 189 12.89 -4.38 -1.63
C ALA A 189 11.70 -4.66 -0.70
N VAL A 190 11.82 -5.66 0.19
CA VAL A 190 10.81 -5.93 1.23
C VAL A 190 10.68 -4.74 2.17
N GLY A 191 11.79 -4.11 2.56
CA GLY A 191 11.81 -2.90 3.39
C GLY A 191 10.98 -1.77 2.78
N TYR A 192 11.16 -1.47 1.49
CA TYR A 192 10.36 -0.44 0.82
C TYR A 192 8.88 -0.82 0.67
N ILE A 193 8.58 -2.09 0.40
CA ILE A 193 7.18 -2.57 0.36
C ILE A 193 6.52 -2.38 1.74
N TRP A 194 7.22 -2.78 2.80
CA TRP A 194 6.77 -2.64 4.18
C TRP A 194 6.59 -1.16 4.55
N ARG A 195 7.52 -0.31 4.14
CA ARG A 195 7.48 1.14 4.36
C ARG A 195 6.23 1.77 3.75
N TYR A 196 5.94 1.48 2.48
CA TYR A 196 4.83 2.13 1.79
C TYR A 196 3.48 1.53 2.18
N ILE A 197 3.35 0.20 2.15
CA ILE A 197 2.06 -0.48 2.38
C ILE A 197 1.78 -0.62 3.88
N GLY A 198 2.79 -1.06 4.63
CA GLY A 198 2.71 -1.24 6.09
C GLY A 198 2.67 0.11 6.80
N ASP A 199 3.79 0.82 6.88
CA ASP A 199 3.88 2.03 7.70
C ASP A 199 3.02 3.17 7.14
N GLY A 200 3.28 3.58 5.90
CA GLY A 200 2.59 4.69 5.25
C GLY A 200 1.10 4.42 5.10
N GLY A 201 0.76 3.27 4.50
CA GLY A 201 -0.62 2.83 4.31
C GLY A 201 -1.35 2.64 5.65
N GLY A 202 -0.73 1.99 6.63
CA GLY A 202 -1.27 1.79 7.96
C GLY A 202 -1.58 3.11 8.68
N LEU A 203 -0.64 4.07 8.71
CA LEU A 203 -0.90 5.41 9.25
C LEU A 203 -2.05 6.12 8.56
N GLY A 204 -2.14 6.00 7.23
CA GLY A 204 -3.24 6.57 6.47
C GLY A 204 -4.59 5.98 6.85
N VAL A 205 -4.68 4.65 6.99
CA VAL A 205 -5.88 3.95 7.50
C VAL A 205 -6.24 4.42 8.90
N ALA A 206 -5.26 4.44 9.82
CA ALA A 206 -5.46 4.83 11.21
C ALA A 206 -6.00 6.26 11.30
N PHE A 207 -5.37 7.21 10.61
CA PHE A 207 -5.84 8.60 10.56
C PHE A 207 -7.25 8.71 10.01
N PHE A 208 -7.56 8.07 8.87
CA PHE A 208 -8.89 8.17 8.25
C PHE A 208 -9.98 7.64 9.19
N ILE A 209 -9.78 6.46 9.78
CA ILE A 209 -10.75 5.86 10.72
C ILE A 209 -10.97 6.78 11.93
N VAL A 210 -9.89 7.26 12.56
CA VAL A 210 -9.97 8.17 13.71
C VAL A 210 -10.64 9.50 13.32
N ALA A 211 -10.29 10.07 12.17
CA ALA A 211 -10.83 11.32 11.67
C ALA A 211 -12.36 11.24 11.45
N TYR A 212 -12.85 10.18 10.82
CA TYR A 212 -14.29 9.96 10.65
C TYR A 212 -14.99 9.65 11.99
N ALA A 213 -14.38 8.85 12.87
CA ALA A 213 -14.95 8.54 14.18
C ALA A 213 -15.11 9.80 15.06
N LEU A 214 -14.14 10.72 15.01
CA LEU A 214 -14.16 11.99 15.74
C LEU A 214 -15.00 13.07 15.05
N GLY A 215 -15.32 12.91 13.76
CA GLY A 215 -16.09 13.89 12.98
C GLY A 215 -15.23 15.04 12.42
N ILE A 216 -13.92 14.81 12.25
CA ILE A 216 -12.98 15.75 11.62
C ILE A 216 -13.34 16.00 10.15
N ASP A 217 -14.04 15.06 9.51
CA ASP A 217 -14.61 15.23 8.16
C ASP A 217 -15.50 16.47 8.04
N ARG A 218 -16.10 16.91 9.15
CA ARG A 218 -17.00 18.08 9.23
C ARG A 218 -16.30 19.38 9.60
N TRP A 219 -15.02 19.32 9.95
CA TRP A 219 -14.26 20.52 10.29
C TRP A 219 -13.94 21.31 9.03
N SER A 220 -13.62 22.60 9.19
CA SER A 220 -13.07 23.43 8.11
C SER A 220 -11.81 22.77 7.51
N ASN A 221 -11.58 22.98 6.22
CA ASN A 221 -10.46 22.39 5.49
C ASN A 221 -9.11 22.55 6.22
N VAL A 222 -8.81 23.77 6.69
CA VAL A 222 -7.57 24.09 7.42
C VAL A 222 -7.42 23.22 8.67
N ARG A 223 -8.44 23.18 9.53
CA ARG A 223 -8.41 22.38 10.78
C ARG A 223 -8.25 20.89 10.51
N ALA A 224 -8.84 20.36 9.44
CA ALA A 224 -8.69 18.95 9.12
C ALA A 224 -7.28 18.60 8.60
N VAL A 225 -6.67 19.49 7.81
CA VAL A 225 -5.26 19.33 7.40
C VAL A 225 -4.34 19.46 8.62
N LEU A 226 -4.55 20.45 9.49
CA LEU A 226 -3.79 20.59 10.73
C LEU A 226 -3.95 19.38 11.65
N ALA A 227 -5.11 18.74 11.69
CA ALA A 227 -5.31 17.50 12.43
C ALA A 227 -4.47 16.34 11.85
N ALA A 228 -4.33 16.25 10.52
CA ALA A 228 -3.47 15.26 9.87
C ALA A 228 -1.98 15.53 10.16
N VAL A 229 -1.55 16.79 10.12
CA VAL A 229 -0.19 17.20 10.51
C VAL A 229 0.06 16.89 11.99
N GLY A 230 -0.88 17.24 12.87
CA GLY A 230 -0.79 16.94 14.30
C GLY A 230 -0.72 15.44 14.57
N PHE A 231 -1.47 14.62 13.83
CA PHE A 231 -1.38 13.16 13.88
C PHE A 231 -0.01 12.65 13.41
N ALA A 232 0.53 13.17 12.31
CA ALA A 232 1.85 12.75 11.82
C ALA A 232 3.00 13.18 12.76
N VAL A 233 2.87 14.33 13.41
CA VAL A 233 3.94 14.87 14.28
C VAL A 233 3.87 14.28 15.69
N PHE A 234 2.68 14.21 16.30
CA PHE A 234 2.59 13.88 17.72
C PHE A 234 2.69 12.37 17.99
N PRO A 235 1.70 11.53 17.66
CA PRO A 235 1.81 10.10 17.95
C PRO A 235 2.84 9.38 17.05
N THR A 236 3.09 9.83 15.82
CA THR A 236 4.01 9.13 14.90
C THR A 236 5.45 9.59 15.06
N TRP A 237 5.77 10.85 14.74
CA TRP A 237 7.15 11.34 14.81
C TRP A 237 7.68 11.38 16.24
N ALA A 238 6.93 11.95 17.19
CA ALA A 238 7.41 11.99 18.57
C ALA A 238 7.48 10.59 19.19
N GLY A 239 6.59 9.68 18.79
CA GLY A 239 6.67 8.26 19.14
C GLY A 239 7.96 7.60 18.63
N LEU A 240 8.33 7.84 17.37
CA LEU A 240 9.60 7.39 16.80
C LEU A 240 10.81 7.97 17.57
N MET A 241 10.81 9.29 17.84
CA MET A 241 11.89 9.92 18.62
C MET A 241 11.99 9.33 20.02
N ALA A 242 10.85 9.06 20.67
CA ALA A 242 10.82 8.41 21.97
C ALA A 242 11.37 6.98 21.89
N THR A 243 11.03 6.20 20.86
CA THR A 243 11.60 4.87 20.65
C THR A 243 13.11 4.92 20.52
N VAL A 244 13.64 5.82 19.68
CA VAL A 244 15.11 5.95 19.49
C VAL A 244 15.80 6.39 20.78
N ALA A 245 15.21 7.34 21.52
CA ALA A 245 15.82 7.90 22.72
C ALA A 245 15.71 6.99 23.96
N LEU A 246 14.68 6.15 24.05
CA LEU A 246 14.40 5.33 25.23
C LEU A 246 14.84 3.87 25.09
N ALA A 247 14.97 3.37 23.87
CA ALA A 247 15.38 1.98 23.67
C ALA A 247 16.90 1.81 23.86
N PRO A 248 17.37 0.70 24.45
CA PRO A 248 18.78 0.49 24.77
C PRO A 248 19.74 0.63 23.58
N HIS A 249 19.29 0.25 22.39
CA HIS A 249 20.07 0.29 21.14
C HIS A 249 19.39 1.14 20.06
N GLY A 250 18.53 2.09 20.44
CA GLY A 250 17.71 2.86 19.50
C GLY A 250 18.54 3.63 18.47
N GLU A 251 19.56 4.36 18.93
CA GLU A 251 20.45 5.13 18.04
C GLU A 251 21.31 4.25 17.13
N GLU A 252 21.73 3.09 17.62
CA GLU A 252 22.56 2.12 16.89
C GLU A 252 21.75 1.39 15.81
N MET A 253 20.51 1.01 16.14
CA MET A 253 19.64 0.23 15.26
C MET A 253 18.89 1.06 14.24
N MET A 254 18.59 2.33 14.54
CA MET A 254 17.77 3.19 13.68
C MET A 254 18.57 4.32 13.05
N PHE A 255 18.98 5.30 13.85
CA PHE A 255 19.81 6.43 13.44
C PHE A 255 20.26 7.23 14.67
N PRO A 256 21.44 7.88 14.60
CA PRO A 256 21.91 8.74 15.68
C PRO A 256 20.99 9.94 15.88
N LEU A 257 20.76 10.33 17.14
CA LEU A 257 19.96 11.51 17.48
C LEU A 257 20.83 12.76 17.43
N ASN A 258 20.73 13.51 16.34
CA ASN A 258 21.38 14.79 16.19
C ASN A 258 20.45 15.80 15.51
N ALA A 259 20.87 17.07 15.47
CA ALA A 259 20.04 18.13 14.91
C ALA A 259 19.61 17.87 13.45
N ALA A 260 20.47 17.24 12.64
CA ALA A 260 20.14 16.94 11.25
C ALA A 260 19.07 15.84 11.14
N THR A 261 19.25 14.69 11.80
CA THR A 261 18.30 13.56 11.74
C THR A 261 16.95 13.94 12.34
N VAL A 262 16.94 14.67 13.46
CA VAL A 262 15.72 15.21 14.08
C VAL A 262 15.00 16.16 13.12
N THR A 263 15.72 17.09 12.48
CA THR A 263 15.12 18.05 11.55
C THR A 263 14.56 17.37 10.30
N ILE A 264 15.33 16.48 9.68
CA ILE A 264 14.93 15.78 8.44
C ILE A 264 13.71 14.91 8.69
N THR A 265 13.72 14.11 9.76
CA THR A 265 12.59 13.26 10.12
C THR A 265 11.35 14.09 10.47
N PHE A 266 11.52 15.21 11.19
CA PHE A 266 10.43 16.12 11.52
C PHE A 266 9.81 16.74 10.26
N VAL A 267 10.63 17.32 9.39
CA VAL A 267 10.18 17.92 8.11
C VAL A 267 9.47 16.89 7.26
N GLY A 268 10.01 15.68 7.18
CA GLY A 268 9.33 14.56 6.55
C GLY A 268 7.92 14.39 7.12
N HIS A 269 7.75 14.22 8.43
CA HIS A 269 6.43 13.94 9.01
C HIS A 269 5.45 15.09 8.83
N VAL A 270 5.94 16.34 8.78
CA VAL A 270 5.13 17.49 8.37
C VAL A 270 4.64 17.32 6.92
N ILE A 271 5.53 16.98 5.98
CA ILE A 271 5.16 16.69 4.58
C ILE A 271 4.14 15.56 4.50
N PHE A 272 4.38 14.45 5.21
CA PHE A 272 3.46 13.31 5.25
C PHE A 272 2.07 13.75 5.73
N GLY A 273 1.99 14.46 6.87
CA GLY A 273 0.74 14.93 7.42
C GLY A 273 0.01 15.93 6.52
N LEU A 274 0.75 16.81 5.83
CA LEU A 274 0.19 17.74 4.85
C LEU A 274 -0.44 16.99 3.67
N VAL A 275 0.29 16.07 3.04
CA VAL A 275 -0.20 15.30 1.88
C VAL A 275 -1.38 14.42 2.29
N LEU A 276 -1.31 13.75 3.44
CA LEU A 276 -2.40 12.95 3.97
C LEU A 276 -3.65 13.80 4.25
N GLY A 277 -3.47 14.99 4.84
CA GLY A 277 -4.54 15.94 5.09
C GLY A 277 -5.20 16.44 3.79
N LEU A 278 -4.40 16.76 2.76
CA LEU A 278 -4.90 17.15 1.45
C LEU A 278 -5.65 16.00 0.75
N ALA A 279 -5.15 14.77 0.85
CA ALA A 279 -5.84 13.59 0.35
C ALA A 279 -7.16 13.35 1.09
N PHE A 280 -7.18 13.56 2.40
CA PHE A 280 -8.39 13.49 3.22
C PHE A 280 -9.44 14.53 2.79
N LEU A 281 -9.03 15.73 2.35
CA LEU A 281 -9.97 16.72 1.77
C LEU A 281 -10.64 16.25 0.48
N LYS A 282 -10.03 15.33 -0.26
CA LYS A 282 -10.60 14.75 -1.49
C LYS A 282 -11.53 13.57 -1.24
N ALA A 283 -11.52 13.01 -0.03
CA ALA A 283 -12.45 11.96 0.36
C ALA A 283 -13.88 12.52 0.54
N PRO A 284 -14.93 11.69 0.40
CA PRO A 284 -16.30 12.12 0.68
C PRO A 284 -16.44 12.61 2.14
N ARG A 285 -16.70 13.91 2.32
CA ARG A 285 -16.75 14.58 3.63
C ARG A 285 -18.08 15.30 3.83
N GLY A 286 -18.67 15.19 5.03
CA GLY A 286 -19.92 15.87 5.37
C GLY A 286 -21.17 15.36 4.64
N GLY A 287 -22.36 15.78 5.11
CA GLY A 287 -23.63 15.63 4.37
C GLY A 287 -24.24 14.22 4.25
N ALA A 288 -25.05 14.02 3.21
CA ALA A 288 -25.85 12.81 2.93
C ALA A 288 -25.04 11.67 2.26
N HIS A 289 -23.81 11.92 1.82
CA HIS A 289 -22.90 10.94 1.20
C HIS A 289 -21.83 10.42 2.18
N ARG A 290 -22.17 10.33 3.47
CA ARG A 290 -21.25 9.85 4.50
C ARG A 290 -20.98 8.37 4.33
N GLU A 291 -19.71 8.01 4.23
CA GLU A 291 -19.31 6.61 4.26
C GLU A 291 -19.28 6.07 5.68
N TRP A 292 -18.96 6.95 6.64
CA TRP A 292 -19.02 6.63 8.06
C TRP A 292 -20.48 6.38 8.48
N PRO A 293 -20.81 5.17 8.96
CA PRO A 293 -22.20 4.77 9.18
C PRO A 293 -22.83 5.34 10.47
N TRP A 294 -22.03 5.88 11.39
CA TRP A 294 -22.50 6.24 12.74
C TRP A 294 -22.35 7.74 13.05
N PRO A 295 -23.08 8.27 14.05
CA PRO A 295 -22.82 9.60 14.57
C PRO A 295 -21.38 9.71 15.10
N PRO A 296 -20.66 10.83 14.84
CA PRO A 296 -19.35 11.06 15.42
C PRO A 296 -19.37 11.08 16.94
N LEU A 297 -18.27 10.65 17.54
CA LEU A 297 -18.11 10.59 18.99
C LEU A 297 -18.22 11.97 19.63
N LEU A 298 -17.60 13.00 19.04
CA LEU A 298 -17.63 14.36 19.58
C LEU A 298 -19.05 14.96 19.57
N GLU A 299 -19.87 14.64 18.58
CA GLU A 299 -21.27 15.09 18.54
C GLU A 299 -22.11 14.38 19.60
N THR A 300 -21.91 13.08 19.76
CA THR A 300 -22.59 12.27 20.77
C THR A 300 -22.26 12.76 22.19
N LEU A 301 -21.00 13.11 22.44
CA LEU A 301 -20.55 13.68 23.71
C LEU A 301 -21.14 15.07 23.96
N ARG A 302 -21.23 15.92 22.93
CA ARG A 302 -21.83 17.26 23.06
C ARG A 302 -23.32 17.18 23.40
N ARG A 303 -24.08 16.28 22.75
CA ARG A 303 -25.52 16.07 23.03
C ARG A 303 -25.80 15.52 24.43
N LYS A 304 -24.88 14.74 25.01
CA LYS A 304 -25.03 14.24 26.38
C LYS A 304 -24.76 15.31 27.45
N ARG A 305 -24.08 16.40 27.09
CA ARG A 305 -23.71 17.50 28.02
C ARG A 305 -24.66 18.70 27.96
N SER A 306 -25.50 18.79 26.93
CA SER A 306 -26.59 19.76 26.79
C SER A 306 -27.89 19.21 27.35
#